data_AF-A0A6L2NCP0-F1
#
_entry.id   AF-A0A6L2NCP0-F1
#
_cell.length_a   1.000
_cell.length_b   1.000
_cell.length_c   1.000
_cell.angle_alpha   90.00
_cell.angle_beta   90.00
_cell.angle_gamma   90.00
#
_symmetry.space_group_name_H-M   'P 1'
#
loop_
_entity.id
_entity.type
_entity.pdbx_description
1 polymer ?
#
loop_
_entity_poly.entity_id
_entity_poly.type
_entity_poly.pdbx_seq_one_letter_code
_entity_poly.pdbx_strand_id
1 'polypeptide(L)'
;MSSTEMTKSKTVIKMEKEKICLVLTSFTSKVPIMVVMKAMGMEADQEVVQMLGRDPQYAALLLPSIEECASAGVYTQQQALEFLEKKRRKSMSRFTKDDGVLGVLRDIFIPNIRMRDNNFHLKCVYVVVMIRRMMDAILNKDAMDDKDYVGNKRLELSGQLLSLLFEDSFRLCKIEIVKSDRDLKILL
;
A
#
# COMPACT_ATOMS: atom_id res chain seq x y z
N MET A 1 -12.64 9.97 -17.22
CA MET A 1 -11.39 9.35 -16.75
C MET A 1 -11.68 7.88 -16.49
N SER A 2 -10.81 6.98 -16.98
CA SER A 2 -10.98 5.53 -16.88
C SER A 2 -11.16 5.11 -15.42
N SER A 3 -12.11 4.23 -15.14
CA SER A 3 -12.32 3.76 -13.77
C SER A 3 -11.19 2.84 -13.29
N THR A 4 -10.44 2.27 -14.24
CA THR A 4 -9.29 1.40 -13.99
C THR A 4 -8.05 2.22 -13.59
N GLU A 5 -7.92 3.45 -14.09
CA GLU A 5 -6.90 4.40 -13.60
C GLU A 5 -7.18 4.89 -12.17
N MET A 6 -8.45 5.06 -11.80
CA MET A 6 -8.84 5.51 -10.45
C MET A 6 -8.54 4.48 -9.34
N THR A 7 -8.35 3.21 -9.70
CA THR A 7 -8.14 2.10 -8.75
C THR A 7 -6.66 1.67 -8.65
N LYS A 8 -5.74 2.29 -9.40
CA LYS A 8 -4.30 1.99 -9.28
C LYS A 8 -3.77 2.50 -7.93
N SER A 9 -3.75 1.64 -6.93
CA SER A 9 -3.08 1.92 -5.66
C SER A 9 -1.57 1.73 -5.81
N LYS A 10 -0.86 2.82 -6.11
CA LYS A 10 0.61 2.81 -6.12
C LYS A 10 1.12 2.85 -4.68
N THR A 11 1.65 1.72 -4.22
CA THR A 11 2.37 1.62 -2.94
C THR A 11 3.83 1.99 -3.18
N VAL A 12 4.35 3.02 -2.51
CA VAL A 12 5.76 3.42 -2.62
C VAL A 12 6.39 3.42 -1.23
N ILE A 13 7.40 2.58 -1.03
CA ILE A 13 8.27 2.61 0.13
C ILE A 13 9.55 3.35 -0.27
N LYS A 14 9.97 4.31 0.54
CA LYS A 14 11.16 5.11 0.27
C LYS A 14 11.92 5.41 1.55
N MET A 15 13.23 5.59 1.43
CA MET A 15 14.06 6.14 2.49
C MET A 15 14.21 7.66 2.30
N GLU A 16 13.92 8.43 3.34
CA GLU A 16 14.12 9.88 3.39
C GLU A 16 14.76 10.25 4.71
N LYS A 17 15.90 10.98 4.67
CA LYS A 17 16.65 11.36 5.88
C LYS A 17 16.87 10.16 6.83
N GLU A 18 17.34 9.04 6.26
CA GLU A 18 17.61 7.77 6.98
C GLU A 18 16.37 7.06 7.54
N LYS A 19 15.16 7.56 7.26
CA LYS A 19 13.90 7.00 7.74
C LYS A 19 13.10 6.38 6.61
N ILE A 20 12.53 5.22 6.87
CA ILE A 20 11.75 4.49 5.88
C ILE A 20 10.28 4.89 6.01
N CYS A 21 9.76 5.48 4.94
CA CYS A 21 8.41 5.99 4.86
C CYS A 21 7.59 5.28 3.78
N LEU A 22 6.34 5.01 4.10
CA LEU A 22 5.30 4.63 3.17
C LEU A 22 4.60 5.86 2.59
N VAL A 23 4.43 5.88 1.28
CA VAL A 23 3.60 6.83 0.55
C VAL A 23 2.45 6.07 -0.11
N LEU A 24 1.24 6.45 0.27
CA LEU A 24 -0.01 5.96 -0.31
C LEU A 24 -0.93 7.14 -0.58
N THR A 25 -1.69 7.05 -1.67
CA THR A 25 -2.69 8.06 -2.06
C THR A 25 -3.76 8.27 -0.98
N SER A 26 -4.05 7.24 -0.18
CA SER A 26 -5.06 7.27 0.89
C SER A 26 -4.64 8.08 2.12
N PHE A 27 -3.35 8.40 2.28
CA PHE A 27 -2.84 9.17 3.41
C PHE A 27 -2.50 10.60 3.00
N THR A 28 -2.73 11.58 3.89
CA THR A 28 -2.40 13.00 3.64
C THR A 28 -0.90 13.22 3.57
N SER A 29 -0.17 12.54 4.45
CA SER A 29 1.28 12.65 4.61
C SER A 29 1.95 11.28 4.53
N LYS A 30 3.28 11.30 4.44
CA LYS A 30 4.13 10.11 4.52
C LYS A 30 3.96 9.48 5.91
N VAL A 31 4.00 8.15 5.96
CA VAL A 31 3.78 7.38 7.18
C VAL A 31 5.04 6.57 7.48
N PRO A 32 5.58 6.58 8.70
CA PRO A 32 6.71 5.73 9.06
C PRO A 32 6.38 4.26 8.87
N ILE A 33 7.29 3.48 8.27
CA ILE A 33 7.00 2.07 7.93
C ILE A 33 6.73 1.21 9.16
N MET A 34 7.41 1.49 10.27
CA MET A 34 7.23 0.76 11.53
C MET A 34 5.83 0.89 12.10
N VAL A 35 5.20 2.06 11.95
CA VAL A 35 3.79 2.26 12.33
C VAL A 35 2.86 1.38 11.50
N VAL A 36 3.16 1.22 10.20
CA VAL A 36 2.38 0.37 9.31
C VAL A 36 2.54 -1.11 9.69
N MET A 37 3.75 -1.54 10.03
CA MET A 37 4.03 -2.91 10.50
C MET A 37 3.27 -3.23 11.78
N LYS A 38 3.29 -2.32 12.77
CA LYS A 38 2.53 -2.45 14.02
C LYS A 38 1.02 -2.49 13.76
N ALA A 39 0.51 -1.65 12.86
CA ALA A 39 -0.92 -1.65 12.48
C ALA A 39 -1.37 -2.99 11.85
N MET A 40 -0.46 -3.67 11.14
CA MET A 40 -0.70 -5.00 10.56
C MET A 40 -0.52 -6.16 11.56
N GLY A 41 -0.19 -5.87 12.83
CA GLY A 41 -0.08 -6.87 13.89
C GLY A 41 1.34 -7.31 14.23
N MET A 42 2.38 -6.74 13.59
CA MET A 42 3.77 -6.95 14.00
C MET A 42 4.19 -5.90 15.02
N GLU A 43 3.85 -6.15 16.29
CA GLU A 43 4.10 -5.19 17.38
C GLU A 43 5.56 -5.17 17.82
N ALA A 44 6.23 -6.33 17.82
CA ALA A 44 7.60 -6.46 18.28
C ALA A 44 8.60 -5.97 17.21
N ASP A 45 9.34 -4.90 17.52
CA ASP A 45 10.34 -4.36 16.60
C ASP A 45 11.47 -5.37 16.32
N GLN A 46 11.80 -6.20 17.31
CA GLN A 46 12.74 -7.30 17.17
C GLN A 46 12.31 -8.30 16.09
N GLU A 47 11.00 -8.56 15.96
CA GLU A 47 10.48 -9.49 14.96
C GLU A 47 10.76 -8.95 13.54
N VAL A 48 10.52 -7.65 13.32
CA VAL A 48 10.82 -6.97 12.03
C VAL A 48 12.32 -7.03 11.71
N VAL A 49 13.18 -6.74 12.69
CA VAL A 49 14.64 -6.79 12.53
C VAL A 49 15.10 -8.21 12.18
N GLN A 50 14.59 -9.22 12.87
CA GLN A 50 14.94 -10.62 12.61
C GLN A 50 14.47 -11.10 11.24
N MET A 51 13.31 -10.64 10.76
CA MET A 51 12.85 -10.96 9.41
C MET A 51 13.71 -10.31 8.31
N LEU A 52 14.30 -9.14 8.56
CA LEU A 52 15.21 -8.50 7.59
C LEU A 52 16.45 -9.35 7.35
N GLY A 53 17.09 -9.83 8.43
CA GLY A 53 18.22 -10.72 8.34
C GLY A 53 19.11 -10.72 9.58
N ARG A 54 20.20 -11.49 9.51
CA ARG A 54 21.19 -11.62 10.59
C ARG A 54 22.28 -10.56 10.54
N ASP A 55 22.41 -9.84 9.43
CA ASP A 55 23.44 -8.82 9.28
C ASP A 55 23.12 -7.61 10.18
N PRO A 56 24.03 -7.21 11.10
CA PRO A 56 23.81 -6.05 11.96
C PRO A 56 23.61 -4.73 11.19
N GLN A 57 24.08 -4.63 9.94
CA GLN A 57 23.90 -3.43 9.13
C GLN A 57 22.43 -3.13 8.84
N TYR A 58 21.58 -4.16 8.68
CA TYR A 58 20.14 -3.96 8.49
C TYR A 58 19.48 -3.35 9.72
N ALA A 59 19.88 -3.80 10.92
CA ALA A 59 19.37 -3.25 12.18
C ALA A 59 19.79 -1.79 12.33
N ALA A 60 21.03 -1.45 11.99
CA ALA A 60 21.53 -0.07 12.02
C ALA A 60 20.75 0.85 11.07
N LEU A 61 20.45 0.39 9.85
CA LEU A 61 19.66 1.16 8.88
C LEU A 61 18.19 1.30 9.27
N LEU A 62 17.62 0.34 10.02
CA LEU A 62 16.23 0.42 10.48
C LEU A 62 16.07 1.30 11.73
N LEU A 63 17.12 1.42 12.55
CA LEU A 63 17.08 2.07 13.86
C LEU A 63 16.44 3.48 13.84
N PRO A 64 16.77 4.40 12.90
CA PRO A 64 16.13 5.72 12.86
C PRO A 64 14.61 5.67 12.64
N SER A 65 14.11 4.62 11.97
CA SER A 65 12.67 4.41 11.75
C SER A 65 11.98 3.84 13.00
N ILE A 66 12.69 3.05 13.81
CA ILE A 66 12.20 2.55 15.10
C ILE A 66 12.12 3.71 16.10
N GLU A 67 13.17 4.53 16.19
CA GLU A 67 13.20 5.71 17.06
C GLU A 67 12.11 6.72 16.72
N GLU A 68 11.82 6.92 15.42
CA GLU A 68 10.71 7.76 14.98
C GLU A 68 9.35 7.20 15.42
N CYS A 69 9.17 5.88 15.37
CA CYS A 69 7.95 5.23 15.83
C CYS A 69 7.77 5.36 17.35
N ALA A 70 8.84 5.16 18.12
CA ALA A 70 8.86 5.32 19.57
C ALA A 70 8.59 6.78 19.98
N SER A 71 9.21 7.74 19.27
CA SER A 71 8.99 9.18 19.48
C SER A 71 7.55 9.61 19.17
N ALA A 72 6.87 8.91 18.26
CA ALA A 72 5.46 9.11 17.99
C ALA A 72 4.52 8.47 19.04
N GLY A 73 5.06 7.75 20.03
CA GLY A 73 4.30 7.10 21.09
C GLY A 73 3.51 5.88 20.62
N VAL A 74 3.94 5.21 19.54
CA VAL A 74 3.23 4.08 18.94
C VAL A 74 3.93 2.77 19.28
N TYR A 75 3.34 1.99 20.18
CA TYR A 75 3.86 0.70 20.64
C TYR A 75 2.93 -0.48 20.32
N THR A 76 1.62 -0.25 20.37
CA THR A 76 0.60 -1.29 20.14
C THR A 76 -0.09 -1.15 18.78
N GLN A 77 -0.74 -2.21 18.31
CA GLN A 77 -1.52 -2.21 17.08
C GLN A 77 -2.64 -1.16 17.13
N GLN A 78 -3.33 -1.02 18.26
CA GLN A 78 -4.42 -0.05 18.42
C GLN A 78 -3.91 1.39 18.26
N GLN A 79 -2.81 1.74 18.92
CA GLN A 79 -2.18 3.05 18.80
C GLN A 79 -1.73 3.34 17.35
N ALA A 80 -1.21 2.32 16.67
CA ALA A 80 -0.81 2.45 15.28
C ALA A 80 -2.01 2.72 14.36
N LEU A 81 -3.12 2.00 14.56
CA LEU A 81 -4.36 2.22 13.80
C LEU A 81 -4.92 3.63 14.03
N GLU A 82 -4.94 4.11 15.27
CA GLU A 82 -5.37 5.48 15.60
C GLU A 82 -4.48 6.54 14.94
N PHE A 83 -3.16 6.33 14.94
CA PHE A 83 -2.22 7.23 14.28
C PHE A 83 -2.48 7.31 12.77
N LEU A 84 -2.72 6.17 12.13
CA LEU A 84 -3.04 6.10 10.70
C LEU A 84 -4.40 6.72 10.38
N GLU A 85 -5.38 6.58 11.26
CA GLU A 85 -6.72 7.13 11.10
C GLU A 85 -6.68 8.66 11.08
N LYS A 86 -5.87 9.26 11.96
CA LYS A 86 -5.59 10.71 11.95
C LYS A 86 -4.95 11.20 10.65
N LYS A 87 -4.16 10.36 9.97
CA LYS A 87 -3.50 10.67 8.69
C LYS A 87 -4.33 10.28 7.45
N ARG A 88 -5.50 9.66 7.62
CA ARG A 88 -6.35 9.20 6.51
C ARG A 88 -7.04 10.38 5.81
N ARG A 89 -7.05 10.36 4.47
CA ARG A 89 -7.83 11.32 3.67
C ARG A 89 -9.31 10.97 3.74
N LYS A 90 -10.13 11.81 4.39
CA LYS A 90 -11.58 11.61 4.54
C LYS A 90 -12.37 11.63 3.21
N SER A 91 -11.83 12.23 2.15
CA SER A 91 -12.55 12.43 0.87
C SER A 91 -12.84 11.17 0.05
N MET A 92 -12.30 10.00 0.39
CA MET A 92 -12.46 8.75 -0.38
C MET A 92 -13.58 7.83 0.15
N SER A 93 -14.31 8.22 1.20
CA SER A 93 -15.24 7.33 1.93
C SER A 93 -16.63 7.13 1.28
N ARG A 94 -16.71 6.96 -0.04
CA ARG A 94 -17.98 6.53 -0.66
C ARG A 94 -18.07 5.01 -0.91
N PHE A 95 -16.99 4.25 -0.73
CA PHE A 95 -16.95 2.87 -1.24
C PHE A 95 -16.57 1.75 -0.26
N THR A 96 -16.28 2.02 1.01
CA THR A 96 -15.96 0.93 1.94
C THR A 96 -16.84 1.01 3.18
N LYS A 97 -17.62 -0.05 3.39
CA LYS A 97 -18.28 -0.36 4.67
C LYS A 97 -17.24 -0.24 5.77
N ASP A 98 -17.42 0.71 6.67
CA ASP A 98 -16.95 0.86 8.07
C ASP A 98 -15.60 0.26 8.55
N ASP A 99 -14.69 -0.18 7.68
CA ASP A 99 -13.48 -0.91 8.06
C ASP A 99 -12.27 0.02 8.31
N GLY A 100 -12.51 1.33 8.42
CA GLY A 100 -11.52 2.33 8.82
C GLY A 100 -10.21 2.32 8.02
N VAL A 101 -9.08 2.32 8.73
CA VAL A 101 -7.71 2.12 8.19
C VAL A 101 -7.45 0.67 7.80
N LEU A 102 -8.07 -0.31 8.46
CA LEU A 102 -7.87 -1.72 8.14
C LEU A 102 -8.32 -2.04 6.72
N GLY A 103 -9.42 -1.45 6.26
CA GLY A 103 -9.85 -1.51 4.86
C GLY A 103 -8.83 -0.91 3.89
N VAL A 104 -8.15 0.20 4.26
CA VAL A 104 -7.08 0.78 3.45
C VAL A 104 -5.88 -0.17 3.36
N LEU A 105 -5.47 -0.77 4.48
CA LEU A 105 -4.38 -1.75 4.50
C LEU A 105 -4.76 -3.05 3.77
N ARG A 106 -6.05 -3.40 3.73
CA ARG A 106 -6.56 -4.58 3.03
C ARG A 106 -6.65 -4.38 1.52
N ASP A 107 -7.32 -3.33 1.08
CA ASP A 107 -7.74 -3.19 -0.32
C ASP A 107 -6.79 -2.30 -1.13
N ILE A 108 -6.07 -1.37 -0.48
CA ILE A 108 -5.25 -0.38 -1.16
C ILE A 108 -3.76 -0.68 -1.01
N PHE A 109 -3.30 -1.05 0.18
CA PHE A 109 -1.90 -1.40 0.42
C PHE A 109 -1.57 -2.78 -0.17
N ILE A 110 -0.69 -2.81 -1.17
CA ILE A 110 -0.24 -4.03 -1.88
C ILE A 110 -1.44 -4.96 -2.21
N PRO A 111 -2.35 -4.54 -3.09
CA PRO A 111 -3.62 -5.24 -3.36
C PRO A 111 -3.41 -6.63 -3.98
N ASN A 112 -2.25 -6.84 -4.61
CA ASN A 112 -1.93 -8.09 -5.30
C ASN A 112 -1.69 -9.26 -4.31
N ILE A 113 -1.47 -8.98 -3.02
CA ILE A 113 -1.31 -9.99 -1.99
C ILE A 113 -2.65 -10.25 -1.34
N ARG A 114 -3.19 -11.44 -1.59
CA ARG A 114 -4.44 -11.90 -1.00
C ARG A 114 -4.24 -12.21 0.48
N MET A 115 -5.24 -11.88 1.28
CA MET A 115 -5.30 -12.22 2.70
C MET A 115 -6.46 -13.16 2.97
N ARG A 116 -6.31 -14.04 3.96
CA ARG A 116 -7.39 -14.84 4.54
C ARG A 116 -7.61 -14.35 5.96
N ASP A 117 -8.88 -14.25 6.37
CA ASP A 117 -9.26 -13.98 7.77
C ASP A 117 -8.61 -12.75 8.40
N ASN A 118 -8.41 -11.68 7.62
CA ASN A 118 -7.71 -10.45 8.06
C ASN A 118 -6.29 -10.68 8.59
N ASN A 119 -5.64 -11.77 8.20
CA ASN A 119 -4.25 -12.01 8.52
C ASN A 119 -3.34 -11.23 7.56
N PHE A 120 -2.67 -10.20 8.09
CA PHE A 120 -1.75 -9.34 7.34
C PHE A 120 -0.32 -9.91 7.26
N HIS A 121 -0.02 -11.06 7.88
CA HIS A 121 1.33 -11.60 7.97
C HIS A 121 2.04 -11.72 6.61
N LEU A 122 1.34 -12.21 5.57
CA LEU A 122 1.92 -12.29 4.21
C LEU A 122 2.27 -10.91 3.63
N LYS A 123 1.46 -9.88 3.93
CA LYS A 123 1.77 -8.50 3.53
C LYS A 123 2.98 -7.99 4.30
N CYS A 124 3.07 -8.26 5.59
CA CYS A 124 4.23 -7.91 6.40
C CYS A 124 5.53 -8.53 5.86
N VAL A 125 5.53 -9.84 5.60
CA VAL A 125 6.68 -10.54 5.03
C VAL A 125 7.10 -9.92 3.70
N TYR A 126 6.14 -9.60 2.84
CA TYR A 126 6.44 -8.96 1.56
C TYR A 126 7.05 -7.56 1.73
N VAL A 127 6.53 -6.77 2.68
CA VAL A 127 7.09 -5.45 3.03
C VAL A 127 8.53 -5.59 3.54
N VAL A 128 8.80 -6.58 4.38
CA VAL A 128 10.17 -6.85 4.84
C VAL A 128 11.08 -7.20 3.68
N VAL A 129 10.65 -8.02 2.72
CA VAL A 129 11.43 -8.32 1.51
C VAL A 129 11.68 -7.05 0.69
N MET A 130 10.69 -6.16 0.55
CA MET A 130 10.88 -4.87 -0.13
C MET A 130 11.91 -3.98 0.57
N ILE A 131 11.82 -3.89 1.90
CA ILE A 131 12.76 -3.11 2.72
C ILE A 131 14.17 -3.71 2.61
N ARG A 132 14.29 -5.04 2.71
CA ARG A 132 15.57 -5.74 2.60
C ARG A 132 16.25 -5.45 1.26
N ARG A 133 15.53 -5.59 0.14
CA ARG A 133 16.09 -5.25 -1.19
C ARG A 133 16.52 -3.79 -1.29
N MET A 134 15.75 -2.88 -0.68
CA MET A 134 16.13 -1.47 -0.62
C MET A 134 17.41 -1.25 0.21
N MET A 135 17.55 -1.94 1.35
CA MET A 135 18.76 -1.88 2.18
C MET A 135 19.97 -2.52 1.51
N ASP A 136 19.80 -3.67 0.86
CA ASP A 136 20.86 -4.33 0.08
C ASP A 136 21.41 -3.38 -0.99
N ALA A 137 20.52 -2.63 -1.63
CA ALA A 137 20.91 -1.67 -2.64
C ALA A 137 21.64 -0.43 -2.04
N ILE A 138 21.34 -0.06 -0.79
CA ILE A 138 22.07 1.00 -0.07
C ILE A 138 23.48 0.53 0.33
N LEU A 139 23.60 -0.69 0.83
CA LEU A 139 24.86 -1.27 1.31
C LEU A 139 25.77 -1.69 0.16
N ASN A 140 25.18 -2.23 -0.92
CA ASN A 140 25.89 -2.69 -2.10
C ASN A 140 25.27 -2.08 -3.36
N LYS A 141 26.06 -1.27 -4.05
CA LYS A 141 25.64 -0.61 -5.30
C LYS A 141 25.33 -1.61 -6.42
N ASP A 142 25.97 -2.78 -6.42
CA ASP A 142 25.75 -3.83 -7.42
C ASP A 142 24.40 -4.56 -7.22
N ALA A 143 23.77 -4.41 -6.06
CA ALA A 143 22.44 -4.95 -5.78
C ALA A 143 21.30 -4.04 -6.30
N MET A 144 21.62 -2.90 -6.93
CA MET A 144 20.62 -2.03 -7.55
C MET A 144 20.01 -2.69 -8.79
N ASP A 145 18.68 -2.73 -8.85
CA ASP A 145 17.96 -3.26 -10.02
C ASP A 145 18.19 -2.38 -11.27
N ASP A 146 18.54 -3.02 -12.39
CA ASP A 146 18.63 -2.34 -13.69
C ASP A 146 17.22 -2.00 -14.23
N LYS A 147 16.96 -0.69 -14.38
CA LYS A 147 15.69 -0.18 -14.88
C LYS A 147 15.47 -0.49 -16.36
N ASP A 148 16.53 -0.73 -17.13
CA ASP A 148 16.47 -0.92 -18.58
C ASP A 148 16.48 -2.40 -18.96
N TYR A 149 16.61 -3.30 -17.99
CA TYR A 149 16.45 -4.73 -18.21
C TYR A 149 15.09 -5.05 -18.83
N VAL A 150 15.13 -5.54 -20.08
CA VAL A 150 13.93 -5.78 -20.90
C VAL A 150 13.00 -6.81 -20.28
N GLY A 151 13.52 -7.79 -19.52
CA GLY A 151 12.70 -8.80 -18.84
C GLY A 151 11.76 -8.25 -17.77
N ASN A 152 12.00 -7.02 -17.27
CA ASN A 152 11.12 -6.33 -16.33
C ASN A 152 10.03 -5.49 -17.04
N LYS A 153 10.14 -5.30 -18.36
CA LYS A 153 9.18 -4.50 -19.14
C LYS A 153 7.98 -5.36 -19.51
N ARG A 154 6.78 -4.80 -19.39
CA ARG A 154 5.53 -5.42 -19.84
C ARG A 154 5.06 -4.67 -21.09
N LEU A 155 4.95 -5.37 -22.22
CA LEU A 155 4.45 -4.80 -23.47
C LEU A 155 2.92 -4.82 -23.45
N GLU A 156 2.31 -3.63 -23.55
CA GLU A 156 0.87 -3.50 -23.73
C GLU A 156 0.51 -3.61 -25.21
N LEU A 157 -0.20 -4.65 -25.60
CA LEU A 157 -0.61 -4.91 -26.99
C LEU A 157 -1.96 -4.28 -27.31
N SER A 158 -2.26 -4.07 -28.59
CA SER A 158 -3.53 -3.48 -29.05
C SER A 158 -4.77 -4.18 -28.47
N GLY A 159 -4.72 -5.50 -28.31
CA GLY A 159 -5.82 -6.26 -27.69
C GLY A 159 -6.06 -5.91 -26.22
N GLN A 160 -5.00 -5.68 -25.43
CA GLN A 160 -5.14 -5.27 -24.02
C GLN A 160 -5.71 -3.84 -23.92
N LEU A 161 -5.28 -2.94 -24.80
CA LEU A 161 -5.82 -1.57 -24.87
C LEU A 161 -7.30 -1.56 -25.26
N LEU A 162 -7.68 -2.36 -26.27
CA LEU A 162 -9.08 -2.52 -26.69
C LEU A 162 -9.93 -3.14 -25.58
N SER A 163 -9.41 -4.13 -24.86
CA SER A 163 -10.11 -4.74 -23.72
C SER A 163 -10.37 -3.73 -22.60
N LEU A 164 -9.37 -2.90 -22.27
CA LEU A 164 -9.52 -1.86 -21.25
C LEU A 164 -10.56 -0.82 -21.66
N LEU A 165 -10.50 -0.36 -22.92
CA LEU A 165 -11.46 0.59 -23.48
C LEU A 165 -12.88 0.03 -23.47
N PHE A 166 -13.05 -1.22 -23.91
CA PHE A 166 -14.34 -1.89 -23.91
C PHE A 166 -14.92 -2.00 -22.49
N GLU A 167 -14.09 -2.37 -21.51
CA GLU A 167 -14.52 -2.45 -20.11
C GLU A 167 -15.04 -1.10 -19.60
N ASP A 168 -14.30 -0.02 -19.85
CA ASP A 168 -14.70 1.33 -19.46
C ASP A 168 -15.99 1.78 -20.15
N SER A 169 -16.09 1.62 -21.48
CA SER A 169 -17.29 1.97 -22.25
C SER A 169 -18.51 1.18 -21.80
N PHE A 170 -18.36 -0.13 -21.56
CA PHE A 170 -19.45 -0.98 -21.09
C PHE A 170 -19.89 -0.63 -19.67
N ARG A 171 -18.96 -0.25 -18.80
CA ARG A 171 -19.27 0.24 -17.45
C ARG A 171 -20.06 1.54 -17.49
N LEU A 172 -19.66 2.49 -18.34
CA LEU A 172 -20.39 3.74 -18.54
C LEU A 172 -21.81 3.49 -19.03
N CYS A 173 -21.98 2.63 -20.04
CA CYS A 173 -23.29 2.23 -20.53
C CYS A 173 -24.18 1.63 -19.42
N LYS A 174 -23.64 0.73 -18.57
CA LYS A 174 -24.37 0.21 -17.41
C LYS A 174 -24.83 1.30 -16.44
N ILE A 175 -23.96 2.27 -16.15
CA ILE A 175 -24.28 3.39 -15.24
C ILE A 175 -25.41 4.24 -15.83
N GLU A 176 -25.39 4.50 -17.12
CA GLU A 176 -26.44 5.26 -17.82
C GLU A 176 -27.79 4.54 -17.81
N ILE A 177 -27.80 3.23 -18.09
CA ILE A 177 -29.02 2.41 -18.02
C ILE A 177 -29.64 2.44 -16.61
N VAL A 178 -28.81 2.26 -15.56
CA VAL A 178 -29.29 2.28 -14.17
C VAL A 178 -29.83 3.65 -13.76
N LYS A 179 -29.23 4.75 -14.26
CA LYS A 179 -29.75 6.09 -14.02
C LYS A 179 -31.12 6.28 -14.67
N SER A 180 -31.25 5.91 -15.94
CA SER A 180 -32.52 6.03 -16.68
C SER A 180 -33.65 5.22 -16.03
N ASP A 181 -33.37 4.02 -15.51
CA ASP A 181 -34.36 3.20 -14.79
C ASP A 181 -34.77 3.81 -13.43
N ARG A 182 -33.85 4.48 -12.72
CA ARG A 182 -34.19 5.23 -11.50
C ARG A 182 -35.06 6.44 -11.78
N ASP A 183 -34.73 7.20 -12.84
CA ASP A 183 -35.50 8.39 -13.20
C ASP A 183 -36.93 8.00 -13.62
N LEU A 184 -37.12 6.87 -14.31
CA LEU A 184 -38.45 6.32 -14.61
C LEU A 184 -39.24 5.90 -13.36
N LYS A 185 -38.58 5.32 -12.34
CA LYS A 185 -39.21 4.90 -11.08
C LYS A 185 -39.57 6.05 -10.14
N ILE A 186 -39.04 7.26 -10.36
CA ILE A 186 -39.38 8.47 -9.58
C ILE A 186 -40.58 9.20 -10.20
N LEU A 187 -40.89 8.94 -11.47
CA LEU A 187 -42.00 9.54 -12.22
C LEU A 187 -43.31 8.72 -12.17
N LEU A 188 -43.29 7.53 -11.58
CA LEU A 188 -44.44 6.65 -11.33
C LEU A 188 -44.68 6.51 -9.82
#